data_AF-A0A2E3BN96-F1
#
_entry.id   AF-A0A2E3BN96-F1
#
_cell.length_a   1.000
_cell.length_b   1.000
_cell.length_c   1.000
_cell.angle_alpha   90.00
_cell.angle_beta   90.00
_cell.angle_gamma   90.00
#
_symmetry.space_group_name_H-M   'P 1'
#
loop_
_entity.id
_entity.type
_entity.pdbx_description
1 polymer ?
#
loop_
_entity_poly.entity_id
_entity_poly.type
_entity_poly.pdbx_seq_one_letter_code
_entity_poly.pdbx_strand_id
1 'polypeptide(L)'
;MKELMVVDTHDKLMFFTNKGRVLSKIGYELRADQSRNTRGVPVANIISVWDTENISALINVGKKQYEDFEYLVLGTRQGRVKRINLNDVEHIRPSGLIIMNLKGDDELVSVKLAKSKDDIIFISEQGMGIRFSVDDLPVRRRTAGGVKGMSLRTGDRVVSMDVGNDDSKLLVVSKLGRGKVNPLSEYRRQGRGGLGLRAFKITKNTGLIADAQIVDETNEVYLVSENAQVMRTDLSEIRSLTGRITQGVTIFKPRAGDSVSSIACVGDFEIDDDDDQKQTDAKASGNGKKPKNKK
;
A
#
# COMPACT_ATOMS: atom_id res chain seq x y z
N MET A 1 -2.05 6.12 8.48
CA MET A 1 -1.73 5.64 7.12
C MET A 1 -0.79 6.64 6.47
N LYS A 2 0.26 6.18 5.80
CA LYS A 2 1.21 7.03 5.06
C LYS A 2 1.49 6.31 3.74
N GLU A 3 1.11 6.95 2.65
CA GLU A 3 1.26 6.43 1.29
C GLU A 3 1.96 7.51 0.46
N LEU A 4 2.88 7.11 -0.41
CA LEU A 4 3.45 7.98 -1.43
C LEU A 4 3.38 7.25 -2.76
N MET A 5 2.80 7.91 -3.76
CA MET A 5 2.45 7.30 -5.03
C MET A 5 2.48 8.35 -6.13
N VAL A 6 2.95 7.95 -7.31
CA VAL A 6 2.85 8.75 -8.54
C VAL A 6 1.61 8.28 -9.29
N VAL A 7 0.84 9.26 -9.77
CA VAL A 7 -0.48 9.04 -10.35
C VAL A 7 -0.68 10.01 -11.51
N ASP A 8 -1.43 9.58 -12.52
CA ASP A 8 -1.96 10.54 -13.51
C ASP A 8 -3.08 11.37 -12.86
N THR A 9 -3.19 12.62 -13.30
CA THR A 9 -4.31 13.50 -12.99
C THR A 9 -5.69 12.88 -13.25
N HIS A 10 -5.84 12.00 -14.24
CA HIS A 10 -7.10 11.37 -14.59
C HIS A 10 -7.32 10.01 -13.93
N ASP A 11 -6.32 9.51 -13.19
CA ASP A 11 -6.45 8.25 -12.49
C ASP A 11 -7.42 8.35 -11.32
N LYS A 12 -8.03 7.21 -10.99
CA LYS A 12 -8.92 7.09 -9.84
C LYS A 12 -8.12 6.65 -8.62
N LEU A 13 -8.20 7.45 -7.57
CA LEU A 13 -7.69 7.16 -6.24
C LEU A 13 -8.80 6.54 -5.40
N MET A 14 -8.63 5.27 -5.01
CA MET A 14 -9.56 4.53 -4.19
C MET A 14 -9.12 4.53 -2.72
N PHE A 15 -9.93 5.13 -1.86
CA PHE A 15 -9.71 5.25 -0.43
C PHE A 15 -10.51 4.18 0.31
N PHE A 16 -9.82 3.20 0.88
CA PHE A 16 -10.43 2.12 1.64
C PHE A 16 -10.42 2.45 3.12
N THR A 17 -11.54 2.22 3.79
CA THR A 17 -11.72 2.48 5.21
C THR A 17 -11.55 1.20 6.03
N ASN A 18 -11.14 1.34 7.29
CA ASN A 18 -11.09 0.25 8.26
C ASN A 18 -12.45 -0.46 8.44
N LYS A 19 -13.58 0.21 8.12
CA LYS A 19 -14.94 -0.34 8.20
C LYS A 19 -15.42 -1.03 6.90
N GLY A 20 -14.55 -1.20 5.91
CA GLY A 20 -14.87 -1.94 4.70
C GLY A 20 -15.71 -1.15 3.69
N ARG A 21 -15.62 0.18 3.71
CA ARG A 21 -16.08 1.07 2.63
C ARG A 21 -14.93 1.50 1.73
N VAL A 22 -15.23 1.73 0.46
CA VAL A 22 -14.34 2.35 -0.51
C VAL A 22 -14.97 3.65 -1.02
N LEU A 23 -14.20 4.72 -1.03
CA LEU A 23 -14.53 6.00 -1.66
C LEU A 23 -13.55 6.24 -2.80
N SER A 24 -13.88 7.14 -3.72
CA SER A 24 -12.95 7.50 -4.79
C SER A 24 -12.91 8.98 -5.09
N LYS A 25 -11.75 9.44 -5.53
CA LYS A 25 -11.53 10.74 -6.15
C LYS A 25 -10.68 10.58 -7.40
N ILE A 26 -10.86 11.46 -8.37
CA ILE A 26 -9.97 11.54 -9.53
C ILE A 26 -8.78 12.43 -9.15
N GLY A 27 -7.58 12.14 -9.64
CA GLY A 27 -6.34 12.84 -9.28
C GLY A 27 -6.45 14.37 -9.34
N TYR A 28 -7.03 14.93 -10.41
CA TYR A 28 -7.20 16.37 -10.60
C TYR A 28 -8.18 17.02 -9.61
N GLU A 29 -9.05 16.24 -8.96
CA GLU A 29 -9.96 16.75 -7.93
C GLU A 29 -9.24 16.97 -6.60
N LEU A 30 -8.07 16.34 -6.41
CA LEU A 30 -7.20 16.70 -5.31
C LEU A 30 -6.66 18.10 -5.60
N ARG A 31 -6.92 19.02 -4.67
CA ARG A 31 -6.35 20.37 -4.77
C ARG A 31 -4.84 20.24 -4.81
N ALA A 32 -4.23 20.74 -5.88
CA ALA A 32 -2.78 20.92 -5.94
C ALA A 32 -2.40 21.83 -4.78
N ASP A 33 -1.69 21.28 -3.79
CA ASP A 33 -1.04 22.11 -2.81
C ASP A 33 0.15 22.77 -3.51
N GLN A 34 0.15 24.11 -3.59
CA GLN A 34 1.07 24.87 -4.46
C GLN A 34 2.54 24.83 -4.00
N SER A 35 2.82 24.19 -2.86
CA SER A 35 4.17 24.06 -2.31
C SER A 35 4.39 22.68 -1.70
N ARG A 36 5.59 22.13 -1.87
CA ARG A 36 6.02 20.89 -1.18
C ARG A 36 6.24 21.10 0.33
N ASN A 37 6.19 22.34 0.81
CA ASN A 37 6.49 22.70 2.20
C ASN A 37 5.25 22.85 3.09
N THR A 38 4.04 22.77 2.52
CA THR A 38 2.77 22.84 3.25
C THR A 38 2.37 21.46 3.75
N ARG A 39 1.53 21.41 4.80
CA ARG A 39 1.10 20.15 5.43
C ARG A 39 0.03 19.40 4.61
N GLY A 40 -0.39 19.92 3.46
CA GLY A 40 -1.52 19.37 2.71
C GLY A 40 -2.88 19.68 3.33
N VAL A 41 -3.92 19.13 2.71
CA VAL A 41 -5.30 19.21 3.18
C VAL A 41 -5.64 17.93 3.95
N PRO A 42 -6.26 18.01 5.14
CA PRO A 42 -6.73 16.83 5.87
C PRO A 42 -7.62 15.95 5.00
N VAL A 43 -7.40 14.63 5.00
CA VAL A 43 -8.14 13.68 4.14
C VAL A 43 -9.66 13.73 4.35
N ALA A 44 -10.11 13.99 5.58
CA ALA A 44 -11.53 14.13 5.91
C ALA A 44 -12.21 15.33 5.20
N ASN A 45 -11.44 16.31 4.74
CA ASN A 45 -11.93 17.45 3.96
C ASN A 45 -11.98 17.14 2.46
N ILE A 46 -11.32 16.06 2.02
CA ILE A 46 -11.24 15.63 0.61
C ILE A 46 -12.31 14.57 0.31
N ILE A 47 -12.51 13.65 1.25
CA ILE A 47 -13.45 12.53 1.14
C ILE A 47 -14.37 12.48 2.36
N SER A 48 -15.64 12.16 2.12
CA SER A 48 -16.66 12.08 3.17
C SER A 48 -16.59 10.75 3.94
N VAL A 49 -15.58 10.64 4.79
CA VAL A 49 -15.46 9.57 5.79
C VAL A 49 -16.37 9.83 6.98
N TRP A 50 -16.85 8.78 7.63
CA TRP A 50 -17.56 8.92 8.91
C TRP A 50 -16.59 9.05 10.08
N ASP A 51 -17.03 9.64 11.20
CA ASP A 51 -16.17 9.86 12.38
C ASP A 51 -15.58 8.56 12.98
N THR A 52 -16.24 7.42 12.72
CA THR A 52 -15.79 6.09 13.15
C THR A 52 -14.87 5.38 12.16
N GLU A 53 -14.58 6.03 11.01
CA GLU A 53 -13.79 5.48 9.93
C GLU A 53 -12.42 6.14 9.85
N ASN A 54 -11.41 5.32 9.59
CA ASN A 54 -10.08 5.75 9.23
C ASN A 54 -9.69 5.10 7.90
N ILE A 55 -8.84 5.76 7.12
CA ILE A 55 -8.33 5.18 5.87
C ILE A 55 -7.30 4.10 6.22
N SER A 56 -7.55 2.88 5.74
CA SER A 56 -6.70 1.71 5.90
C SER A 56 -5.80 1.46 4.69
N ALA A 57 -6.28 1.76 3.48
CA ALA A 57 -5.52 1.58 2.24
C ALA A 57 -5.88 2.64 1.20
N LEU A 58 -4.94 2.96 0.32
CA LEU A 58 -5.10 3.86 -0.82
C LEU A 58 -4.54 3.13 -2.04
N ILE A 59 -5.34 3.04 -3.10
CA ILE A 59 -4.93 2.37 -4.34
C ILE A 59 -5.21 3.31 -5.49
N ASN A 60 -4.22 3.56 -6.35
CA ASN A 60 -4.43 4.19 -7.64
C ASN A 60 -4.81 3.11 -8.66
N VAL A 61 -5.83 3.43 -9.45
CA VAL A 61 -6.21 2.63 -10.61
C VAL A 61 -6.48 3.53 -11.80
N GLY A 62 -5.50 3.56 -12.70
CA GLY A 62 -5.59 4.07 -14.06
C GLY A 62 -5.82 2.96 -15.08
N LYS A 63 -5.70 3.31 -16.36
CA LYS A 63 -5.84 2.36 -17.48
C LYS A 63 -4.90 1.16 -17.35
N LYS A 64 -3.63 1.42 -17.02
CA LYS A 64 -2.59 0.40 -16.85
C LYS A 64 -2.97 -0.63 -15.78
N GLN A 65 -3.50 -0.21 -14.64
CA GLN A 65 -3.88 -1.14 -13.58
C GLN A 65 -5.06 -2.04 -13.97
N TYR A 66 -5.99 -1.58 -14.80
CA TYR A 66 -7.06 -2.43 -15.33
C TYR A 66 -6.58 -3.42 -16.39
N GLU A 67 -5.47 -3.11 -17.09
CA GLU A 67 -4.83 -4.03 -18.04
C GLU A 67 -3.97 -5.07 -17.32
N ASP A 68 -3.25 -4.64 -16.28
CA ASP A 68 -2.30 -5.48 -15.56
C ASP A 68 -2.96 -6.36 -14.49
N PHE A 69 -4.01 -5.91 -13.81
CA PHE A 69 -4.56 -6.62 -12.65
C PHE A 69 -6.02 -7.04 -12.85
N GLU A 70 -6.35 -8.20 -12.29
CA GLU A 70 -7.67 -8.80 -12.43
C GLU A 70 -8.54 -8.55 -11.19
N TYR A 71 -7.90 -8.49 -10.02
CA TYR A 71 -8.58 -8.51 -8.74
C TYR A 71 -8.10 -7.43 -7.78
N LEU A 72 -8.99 -7.12 -6.83
CA LEU A 72 -8.60 -6.61 -5.52
C LEU A 72 -8.67 -7.74 -4.50
N VAL A 73 -7.63 -7.82 -3.68
CA VAL A 73 -7.56 -8.68 -2.50
C VAL A 73 -7.62 -7.80 -1.26
N LEU A 74 -8.57 -8.09 -0.38
CA LEU A 74 -8.81 -7.38 0.87
C LEU A 74 -8.46 -8.28 2.05
N GLY A 75 -7.71 -7.77 3.03
CA GLY A 75 -7.29 -8.51 4.22
C GLY A 75 -7.72 -7.80 5.50
N THR A 76 -8.15 -8.57 6.51
CA THR A 76 -8.62 -8.02 7.79
C THR A 76 -7.72 -8.38 8.97
N ARG A 77 -7.85 -7.59 10.04
CA ARG A 77 -7.14 -7.74 11.31
C ARG A 77 -7.36 -9.12 11.94
N GLN A 78 -8.56 -9.69 11.79
CA GLN A 78 -8.88 -11.03 12.30
C GLN A 78 -8.55 -12.16 11.30
N GLY A 79 -7.75 -11.89 10.26
CA GLY A 79 -7.30 -12.91 9.32
C GLY A 79 -8.36 -13.36 8.33
N ARG A 80 -9.37 -12.52 8.04
CA ARG A 80 -10.27 -12.75 6.90
C ARG A 80 -9.65 -12.16 5.64
N VAL A 81 -10.03 -12.73 4.51
CA VAL A 81 -9.55 -12.33 3.20
C VAL A 81 -10.67 -12.39 2.17
N LYS A 82 -10.66 -11.49 1.19
CA LYS A 82 -11.64 -11.49 0.09
C LYS A 82 -10.98 -11.15 -1.24
N ARG A 83 -11.29 -11.92 -2.27
CA ARG A 83 -10.99 -11.61 -3.67
C ARG A 83 -12.24 -11.10 -4.37
N ILE A 84 -12.14 -9.99 -5.09
CA ILE A 84 -13.20 -9.41 -5.92
C ILE A 84 -12.59 -8.98 -7.25
N ASN A 85 -13.36 -9.03 -8.34
CA ASN A 85 -12.93 -8.48 -9.63
C ASN A 85 -12.68 -6.99 -9.49
N LEU A 86 -11.59 -6.50 -10.07
CA LEU A 86 -11.27 -5.07 -10.06
C LEU A 86 -12.38 -4.26 -10.76
N ASN A 87 -12.96 -4.79 -11.83
CA ASN A 87 -14.07 -4.15 -12.57
C ASN A 87 -15.34 -3.97 -11.72
N ASP A 88 -15.56 -4.77 -10.67
CA ASP A 88 -16.74 -4.63 -9.79
C ASP A 88 -16.70 -3.34 -8.94
N VAL A 89 -15.55 -2.66 -8.91
CA VAL A 89 -15.35 -1.37 -8.22
C VAL A 89 -14.99 -0.22 -9.16
N GLU A 90 -15.13 -0.41 -10.47
CA GLU A 90 -14.82 0.64 -11.45
C GLU A 90 -15.66 1.89 -11.21
N HIS A 91 -16.95 1.73 -10.92
CA HIS A 91 -17.90 2.83 -10.76
C HIS A 91 -18.24 3.05 -9.28
N ILE A 92 -17.49 3.92 -8.60
CA ILE A 92 -17.73 4.32 -7.21
C ILE A 92 -18.45 5.67 -7.19
N ARG A 93 -19.65 5.71 -6.61
CA ARG A 93 -20.41 6.94 -6.39
C ARG A 93 -19.75 7.84 -5.33
N PRO A 94 -20.03 9.15 -5.28
CA PRO A 94 -19.42 10.07 -4.32
C PRO A 94 -19.60 9.68 -2.84
N SER A 95 -20.73 9.08 -2.47
CA SER A 95 -20.98 8.59 -1.10
C SER A 95 -20.20 7.32 -0.73
N GLY A 96 -19.43 6.78 -1.67
CA GLY A 96 -18.70 5.54 -1.54
C GLY A 96 -19.58 4.30 -1.62
N LEU A 97 -18.92 3.15 -1.59
CA LEU A 97 -19.51 1.82 -1.66
C LEU A 97 -19.05 0.99 -0.47
N ILE A 98 -19.90 0.11 0.04
CA ILE A 98 -19.44 -1.00 0.89
C ILE A 98 -18.64 -1.93 0.01
N ILE A 99 -17.37 -2.21 0.32
CA ILE A 99 -16.52 -3.16 -0.38
C ILE A 99 -16.29 -4.44 0.39
N MET A 100 -16.60 -4.51 1.69
CA MET A 100 -16.58 -5.74 2.46
C MET A 100 -17.42 -5.58 3.72
N ASN A 101 -18.41 -6.47 3.91
CA ASN A 101 -19.14 -6.52 5.18
C ASN A 101 -18.26 -7.17 6.26
N LEU A 102 -17.82 -6.35 7.21
CA LEU A 102 -17.05 -6.78 8.39
C LEU A 102 -18.00 -7.23 9.51
N LYS A 103 -17.51 -8.09 10.40
CA LYS A 103 -18.30 -8.64 11.52
C LYS A 103 -17.67 -8.21 12.84
N GLY A 104 -18.51 -7.86 13.82
CA GLY A 104 -18.05 -7.49 15.15
C GLY A 104 -17.10 -6.30 15.13
N ASP A 105 -15.95 -6.47 15.76
CA ASP A 105 -14.87 -5.48 15.85
C ASP A 105 -13.79 -5.65 14.77
N ASP A 106 -13.97 -6.55 13.78
CA ASP A 106 -12.99 -6.77 12.71
C ASP A 106 -12.79 -5.49 11.87
N GLU A 107 -11.57 -5.33 11.36
CA GLU A 107 -11.16 -4.13 10.62
C GLU A 107 -10.38 -4.52 9.37
N LEU A 108 -10.63 -3.81 8.28
CA LEU A 108 -9.81 -3.91 7.08
C LEU A 108 -8.42 -3.33 7.38
N VAL A 109 -7.38 -4.12 7.13
CA VAL A 109 -5.97 -3.72 7.37
C VAL A 109 -5.21 -3.47 6.08
N SER A 110 -5.55 -4.16 4.99
CA SER A 110 -4.90 -3.93 3.71
C SER A 110 -5.78 -4.28 2.52
N VAL A 111 -5.45 -3.65 1.39
CA VAL A 111 -6.03 -3.90 0.08
C VAL A 111 -4.89 -3.91 -0.93
N LYS A 112 -4.88 -4.87 -1.85
CA LYS A 112 -3.85 -5.01 -2.87
C LYS A 112 -4.45 -5.38 -4.21
N LEU A 113 -3.84 -4.89 -5.29
CA LEU A 113 -4.09 -5.36 -6.64
C LEU A 113 -3.45 -6.75 -6.80
N ALA A 114 -4.10 -7.62 -7.58
CA ALA A 114 -3.62 -8.99 -7.76
C ALA A 114 -4.01 -9.58 -9.12
N LYS A 115 -3.17 -10.50 -9.59
CA LYS A 115 -3.40 -11.43 -10.70
C LYS A 115 -3.71 -12.82 -10.14
N SER A 116 -4.29 -13.70 -10.96
CA SER A 116 -4.61 -15.09 -10.59
C SER A 116 -3.38 -15.88 -10.12
N LYS A 117 -2.20 -15.61 -10.73
CA LYS A 117 -0.94 -16.33 -10.46
C LYS A 117 -0.18 -15.82 -9.23
N ASP A 118 -0.63 -14.73 -8.62
CA ASP A 118 0.02 -14.19 -7.43
C ASP A 118 -0.32 -15.03 -6.19
N ASP A 119 0.47 -14.82 -5.15
CA ASP A 119 0.22 -15.33 -3.81
C ASP A 119 -0.10 -14.20 -2.84
N ILE A 120 -0.87 -14.55 -1.82
CA ILE A 120 -1.18 -13.71 -0.68
C ILE A 120 -0.31 -14.14 0.48
N ILE A 121 0.34 -13.19 1.14
CA ILE A 121 1.08 -13.40 2.39
C ILE A 121 0.42 -12.60 3.51
N PHE A 122 -0.01 -13.29 4.56
CA PHE A 122 -0.41 -12.68 5.82
C PHE A 122 0.75 -12.76 6.82
N ILE A 123 0.96 -11.69 7.59
CA ILE A 123 1.87 -11.64 8.73
C ILE A 123 1.08 -11.21 9.98
N SER A 124 1.24 -11.97 11.06
CA SER A 124 0.64 -11.66 12.36
C SER A 124 1.59 -10.92 13.29
N GLU A 125 1.02 -10.25 14.28
CA GLU A 125 1.73 -9.52 15.32
C GLU A 125 2.68 -10.45 16.12
N GLN A 126 2.29 -11.71 16.30
CA GLN A 126 3.10 -12.76 16.93
C GLN A 126 4.14 -13.40 15.98
N GLY A 127 4.39 -12.82 14.80
CA GLY A 127 5.47 -13.24 13.91
C GLY A 127 5.17 -14.56 13.18
N MET A 128 3.90 -14.92 13.05
CA MET A 128 3.46 -16.02 12.19
C MET A 128 3.17 -15.49 10.79
N GLY A 129 3.37 -16.32 9.77
CA GLY A 129 3.06 -15.99 8.40
C GLY A 129 2.47 -17.14 7.61
N ILE A 130 1.49 -16.84 6.77
CA ILE A 130 0.85 -17.82 5.88
C ILE A 130 0.80 -17.28 4.46
N ARG A 131 1.38 -18.05 3.53
CA ARG A 131 1.38 -17.78 2.09
C ARG A 131 0.47 -18.78 1.38
N PHE A 132 -0.42 -18.32 0.52
CA PHE A 132 -1.29 -19.19 -0.29
C PHE A 132 -1.67 -18.48 -1.59
N SER A 133 -2.17 -19.22 -2.58
CA SER A 133 -2.45 -18.63 -3.90
C SER A 133 -3.69 -17.74 -3.88
N VAL A 134 -3.68 -16.67 -4.66
CA VAL A 134 -4.88 -15.83 -4.90
C VAL A 134 -6.04 -16.68 -5.45
N ASP A 135 -5.75 -17.70 -6.25
CA ASP A 135 -6.76 -18.60 -6.83
C ASP A 135 -7.45 -19.53 -5.81
N ASP A 136 -6.88 -19.73 -4.62
CA ASP A 136 -7.53 -20.45 -3.52
C ASP A 136 -8.73 -19.67 -2.92
N LEU A 137 -8.95 -18.44 -3.38
CA LEU A 137 -10.08 -17.59 -2.99
C LEU A 137 -11.21 -17.63 -4.02
N PRO A 138 -12.47 -17.92 -3.62
CA PRO A 138 -13.58 -17.66 -4.52
C PRO A 138 -13.70 -16.15 -4.76
N VAL A 139 -13.98 -15.76 -6.01
CA VAL A 139 -14.36 -14.38 -6.32
C VAL A 139 -15.71 -14.08 -5.66
N ARG A 140 -15.79 -12.98 -4.92
CA ARG A 140 -16.96 -12.59 -4.14
C ARG A 140 -17.49 -11.24 -4.57
N ARG A 141 -18.80 -11.07 -4.44
CA ARG A 141 -19.47 -9.79 -4.68
C ARG A 141 -18.99 -8.72 -3.68
N ARG A 142 -19.18 -7.48 -4.08
CA ARG A 142 -18.85 -6.27 -3.32
C ARG A 142 -19.36 -6.27 -1.87
N THR A 143 -20.63 -6.57 -1.62
CA THR A 143 -21.20 -6.58 -0.25
C THR A 143 -20.90 -7.85 0.54
N ALA A 144 -20.29 -8.88 -0.06
CA ALA A 144 -19.98 -10.11 0.66
C ALA A 144 -18.87 -9.86 1.69
N GLY A 145 -18.94 -10.62 2.80
CA GLY A 145 -17.81 -10.76 3.72
C GLY A 145 -16.69 -11.61 3.12
N GLY A 146 -15.55 -11.64 3.82
CA GLY A 146 -14.39 -12.45 3.43
C GLY A 146 -14.55 -13.93 3.79
N VAL A 147 -13.59 -14.75 3.38
CA VAL A 147 -13.36 -16.12 3.87
C VAL A 147 -12.16 -16.12 4.83
N LYS A 148 -11.89 -17.24 5.49
CA LYS A 148 -10.76 -17.35 6.42
C LYS A 148 -9.43 -17.37 5.67
N GLY A 149 -8.57 -16.36 5.84
CA GLY A 149 -7.23 -16.30 5.23
C GLY A 149 -6.17 -16.94 6.11
N MET A 150 -6.15 -16.54 7.39
CA MET A 150 -5.24 -17.02 8.42
C MET A 150 -6.02 -17.40 9.69
N SER A 151 -5.68 -18.51 10.32
CA SER A 151 -6.07 -18.77 11.70
C SER A 151 -5.14 -18.03 12.63
N LEU A 152 -5.71 -17.35 13.63
CA LEU A 152 -4.95 -16.65 14.66
C LEU A 152 -5.13 -17.36 16.00
N ARG A 153 -4.10 -17.33 16.83
CA ARG A 153 -4.20 -17.75 18.23
C ARG A 153 -4.89 -16.65 19.04
N THR A 154 -5.39 -17.00 20.22
CA THR A 154 -6.00 -16.02 21.13
C THR A 154 -5.03 -14.88 21.41
N GLY A 155 -5.49 -13.64 21.21
CA GLY A 155 -4.69 -12.43 21.40
C GLY A 155 -3.73 -12.08 20.27
N ASP A 156 -3.68 -12.86 19.19
CA ASP A 156 -2.92 -12.53 17.98
C ASP A 156 -3.83 -11.79 16.96
N ARG A 157 -3.21 -11.03 16.07
CA ARG A 157 -3.89 -10.29 15.00
C ARG A 157 -2.99 -10.18 13.78
N VAL A 158 -3.59 -10.06 12.61
CA VAL A 158 -2.86 -9.69 11.39
C VAL A 158 -2.41 -8.25 11.51
N VAL A 159 -1.11 -8.03 11.24
CA VAL A 159 -0.54 -6.68 11.10
C VAL A 159 -0.43 -6.26 9.64
N SER A 160 -0.22 -7.22 8.73
CA SER A 160 -0.12 -6.94 7.30
C SER A 160 -0.62 -8.12 6.45
N MET A 161 -1.22 -7.79 5.31
CA MET A 161 -1.40 -8.69 4.19
C MET A 161 -0.89 -8.01 2.92
N ASP A 162 -0.09 -8.74 2.16
CA ASP A 162 0.44 -8.29 0.88
C ASP A 162 0.30 -9.35 -0.21
N VAL A 163 0.53 -8.94 -1.47
CA VAL A 163 0.42 -9.78 -2.67
C VAL A 163 1.74 -9.76 -3.43
N GLY A 164 2.24 -10.92 -3.82
CA GLY A 164 3.44 -11.06 -4.65
C GLY A 164 3.69 -12.49 -5.07
N ASN A 165 4.89 -12.80 -5.54
CA ASN A 165 5.23 -14.09 -6.12
C ASN A 165 6.60 -14.59 -5.64
N ASP A 166 7.14 -15.66 -6.23
CA ASP A 166 8.40 -16.26 -5.77
C ASP A 166 9.63 -15.36 -5.96
N ASP A 167 9.56 -14.41 -6.90
CA ASP A 167 10.61 -13.42 -7.16
C ASP A 167 10.53 -12.23 -6.21
N SER A 168 9.39 -12.06 -5.54
CA SER A 168 9.17 -10.95 -4.61
C SER A 168 10.02 -11.06 -3.34
N LYS A 169 10.25 -9.92 -2.68
CA LYS A 169 10.90 -9.83 -1.38
C LYS A 169 9.96 -9.26 -0.33
N LEU A 170 10.03 -9.80 0.89
CA LEU A 170 9.25 -9.34 2.04
C LEU A 170 10.16 -8.67 3.08
N LEU A 171 9.88 -7.40 3.37
CA LEU A 171 10.40 -6.71 4.55
C LEU A 171 9.49 -6.96 5.75
N VAL A 172 10.06 -7.38 6.87
CA VAL A 172 9.33 -7.51 8.15
C VAL A 172 10.06 -6.71 9.22
N VAL A 173 9.34 -5.86 9.94
CA VAL A 173 9.87 -4.98 10.98
C VAL A 173 9.12 -5.18 12.30
N SER A 174 9.87 -5.27 13.39
CA SER A 174 9.37 -5.42 14.75
C SER A 174 9.24 -4.07 15.47
N LYS A 175 8.44 -4.03 16.54
CA LYS A 175 8.18 -2.84 17.36
C LYS A 175 9.44 -2.21 17.95
N LEU A 176 10.49 -2.98 18.22
CA LEU A 176 11.77 -2.45 18.70
C LEU A 176 12.78 -2.17 17.58
N GLY A 177 12.30 -2.02 16.34
CA GLY A 177 13.08 -1.57 15.20
C GLY A 177 14.07 -2.60 14.64
N ARG A 178 13.91 -3.89 14.99
CA ARG A 178 14.60 -4.97 14.30
C ARG A 178 13.82 -5.40 13.07
N GLY A 179 14.50 -5.64 11.96
CA GLY A 179 13.84 -6.12 10.75
C GLY A 179 14.80 -6.83 9.80
N LYS A 180 14.24 -7.30 8.69
CA LYS A 180 14.97 -8.05 7.67
C LYS A 180 14.18 -8.09 6.37
N VAL A 181 14.91 -8.27 5.28
CA VAL A 181 14.37 -8.58 3.96
C VAL A 181 14.67 -10.04 3.65
N ASN A 182 13.65 -10.80 3.26
CA ASN A 182 13.77 -12.20 2.85
C ASN A 182 13.06 -12.39 1.50
N PRO A 183 13.58 -13.22 0.59
CA PRO A 183 12.82 -13.67 -0.57
C PRO A 183 11.50 -14.31 -0.14
N LEU A 184 10.40 -14.00 -0.84
CA LEU A 184 9.09 -14.54 -0.54
C LEU A 184 9.05 -16.05 -0.76
N SER A 185 9.88 -16.57 -1.67
CA SER A 185 10.11 -18.00 -1.89
C SER A 185 10.54 -18.78 -0.63
N GLU A 186 11.17 -18.14 0.37
CA GLU A 186 11.46 -18.81 1.65
C GLU A 186 10.16 -19.14 2.43
N TYR A 187 9.09 -18.39 2.19
CA TYR A 187 7.77 -18.58 2.78
C TYR A 187 6.99 -19.59 1.94
N ARG A 188 7.19 -20.89 2.20
CA ARG A 188 6.49 -21.94 1.45
C ARG A 188 4.98 -21.70 1.43
N ARG A 189 4.36 -21.97 0.27
CA ARG A 189 2.90 -22.02 0.11
C ARG A 189 2.28 -23.05 1.07
N GLN A 190 1.12 -22.71 1.60
CA GLN A 190 0.33 -23.48 2.54
C GLN A 190 -1.15 -23.42 2.13
N GLY A 191 -1.96 -24.33 2.66
CA GLY A 191 -3.42 -24.21 2.50
C GLY A 191 -3.96 -23.00 3.28
N ARG A 192 -4.81 -22.21 2.62
CA ARG A 192 -5.50 -21.06 3.23
C ARG A 192 -6.22 -21.44 4.53
N GLY A 193 -6.19 -20.55 5.50
CA GLY A 193 -6.91 -20.69 6.77
C GLY A 193 -6.13 -21.46 7.84
N GLY A 194 -4.90 -21.90 7.55
CA GLY A 194 -3.97 -22.45 8.53
C GLY A 194 -3.43 -21.40 9.51
N LEU A 195 -2.71 -21.85 10.54
CA LEU A 195 -2.01 -20.98 11.51
C LEU A 195 -0.76 -20.31 10.92
N GLY A 196 -0.29 -20.77 9.76
CA GLY A 196 0.98 -20.36 9.19
C GLY A 196 2.19 -20.95 9.91
N LEU A 197 3.36 -20.45 9.55
CA LEU A 197 4.66 -20.82 10.11
C LEU A 197 5.36 -19.58 10.64
N ARG A 198 6.35 -19.76 11.51
CA ARG A 198 7.14 -18.63 12.03
C ARG A 198 7.81 -17.87 10.87
N ALA A 199 7.42 -16.61 10.71
CA ALA A 199 7.97 -15.64 9.77
C ALA A 199 9.10 -14.80 10.41
N PHE A 200 9.11 -14.72 11.73
CA PHE A 200 10.05 -13.92 12.49
C PHE A 200 10.32 -14.53 13.87
N LYS A 201 11.56 -14.44 14.37
CA LYS A 201 11.88 -14.89 15.73
C LYS A 201 11.64 -13.75 16.72
N ILE A 202 10.50 -13.79 17.41
CA ILE A 202 10.18 -12.83 18.48
C ILE A 202 11.03 -13.11 19.72
N THR A 203 11.61 -12.04 20.27
CA THR A 203 12.38 -12.03 21.52
C THR A 203 12.05 -10.76 22.30
N LYS A 204 12.55 -10.64 23.54
CA LYS A 204 12.44 -9.40 24.32
C LYS A 204 13.05 -8.18 23.60
N ASN A 205 14.07 -8.39 22.77
CA ASN A 205 14.78 -7.32 22.06
C ASN A 205 14.15 -6.95 20.71
N THR A 206 13.22 -7.75 20.21
CA THR A 206 12.46 -7.42 18.98
C THR A 206 11.12 -6.79 19.34
N GLY A 207 10.49 -7.26 20.43
CA GLY A 207 9.06 -7.07 20.61
C GLY A 207 8.25 -7.80 19.54
N LEU A 208 6.97 -7.47 19.48
CA LEU A 208 6.02 -7.96 18.47
C LEU A 208 6.34 -7.40 17.08
N ILE A 209 5.70 -7.93 16.04
CA ILE A 209 5.80 -7.36 14.69
C ILE A 209 5.03 -6.05 14.64
N ALA A 210 5.67 -5.01 14.12
CA ALA A 210 5.03 -3.73 13.86
C ALA A 210 4.33 -3.76 12.52
N ASP A 211 5.06 -4.15 11.47
CA ASP A 211 4.56 -4.09 10.10
C ASP A 211 5.37 -4.99 9.15
N ALA A 212 4.83 -5.26 7.97
CA ALA A 212 5.50 -5.98 6.89
C ALA A 212 4.97 -5.54 5.51
N GLN A 213 5.85 -5.52 4.50
CA GLN A 213 5.48 -5.10 3.15
C GLN A 213 6.35 -5.81 2.11
N ILE A 214 5.79 -6.11 0.94
CA ILE A 214 6.55 -6.55 -0.24
C ILE A 214 7.27 -5.35 -0.86
N VAL A 215 8.53 -5.53 -1.25
CA VAL A 215 9.48 -4.42 -1.54
C VAL A 215 10.12 -4.51 -2.94
N ASP A 216 9.39 -5.02 -3.93
CA ASP A 216 9.95 -5.35 -5.25
C ASP A 216 10.45 -4.13 -6.02
N GLU A 217 9.69 -3.03 -5.96
CA GLU A 217 10.01 -1.74 -6.61
C GLU A 217 10.43 -0.70 -5.58
N THR A 218 11.01 -1.11 -4.44
CA THR A 218 11.32 -0.21 -3.33
C THR A 218 12.81 0.11 -3.27
N ASN A 219 13.12 1.40 -3.16
CA ASN A 219 14.47 1.89 -2.89
C ASN A 219 14.60 2.48 -1.50
N GLU A 220 13.56 3.14 -1.00
CA GLU A 220 13.57 3.79 0.31
C GLU A 220 12.55 3.17 1.25
N VAL A 221 12.94 3.05 2.51
CA VAL A 221 12.07 2.59 3.59
C VAL A 221 11.96 3.68 4.64
N TYR A 222 10.74 4.11 4.89
CA TYR A 222 10.39 5.02 5.95
C TYR A 222 9.85 4.22 7.14
N LEU A 223 10.47 4.39 8.31
CA LEU A 223 9.98 3.87 9.57
C LEU A 223 9.39 5.00 10.39
N VAL A 224 8.25 4.72 11.03
CA VAL A 224 7.53 5.68 11.84
C VAL A 224 7.30 5.10 13.21
N SER A 225 7.59 5.87 14.25
CA SER A 225 7.30 5.50 15.63
C SER A 225 5.95 6.01 16.11
N GLU A 226 5.43 5.41 17.18
CA GLU A 226 4.19 5.84 17.85
C GLU A 226 4.31 7.29 18.34
N ASN A 227 5.50 7.73 18.75
CA ASN A 227 5.79 9.13 19.12
C ASN A 227 6.26 10.00 17.94
N ALA A 228 5.85 9.66 16.71
CA ALA A 228 6.06 10.43 15.49
C ALA A 228 7.53 10.68 15.10
N GLN A 229 8.47 9.86 15.57
CA GLN A 229 9.81 9.85 15.00
C GLN A 229 9.75 9.20 13.62
N VAL A 230 10.42 9.82 12.64
CA VAL A 230 10.50 9.30 11.27
C VAL A 230 11.97 9.04 10.95
N MET A 231 12.26 7.85 10.43
CA MET A 231 13.56 7.47 9.92
C MET A 231 13.42 7.07 8.45
N ARG A 232 14.34 7.52 7.61
CA ARG A 232 14.49 7.10 6.22
C ARG A 232 15.80 6.32 6.10
N THR A 233 15.80 5.21 5.36
CA THR A 233 16.98 4.39 5.06
C THR A 233 16.76 3.75 3.69
N ASP A 234 17.84 3.49 2.97
CA ASP A 234 17.74 2.78 1.71
C ASP A 234 17.50 1.29 1.97
N LEU A 235 16.69 0.65 1.14
CA LEU A 235 16.40 -0.78 1.24
C LEU A 235 17.68 -1.61 1.16
N SER A 236 18.67 -1.15 0.40
CA SER A 236 19.99 -1.78 0.25
C SER A 236 20.81 -1.81 1.54
N GLU A 237 20.57 -0.87 2.47
CA GLU A 237 21.20 -0.83 3.79
C GLU A 237 20.57 -1.86 4.75
N ILE A 238 19.31 -2.24 4.51
CA ILE A 238 18.63 -3.25 5.30
C ILE A 238 19.13 -4.62 4.89
N ARG A 239 19.91 -5.23 5.78
CA ARG A 239 20.52 -6.54 5.53
C ARG A 239 19.48 -7.59 5.09
N SER A 240 19.71 -8.12 3.90
CA SER A 240 19.07 -9.37 3.45
C SER A 240 19.62 -10.53 4.29
N LEU A 241 18.72 -11.29 4.90
CA LEU A 241 19.10 -12.45 5.71
C LEU A 241 18.55 -13.71 5.08
N THR A 242 19.36 -14.78 5.09
CA THR A 242 18.84 -16.12 4.80
C THR A 242 18.03 -16.62 5.99
N GLY A 243 16.84 -17.14 5.71
CA GLY A 243 16.00 -17.82 6.71
C GLY A 243 14.95 -16.93 7.38
N ARG A 244 13.71 -17.42 7.30
CA ARG A 244 12.54 -16.87 7.98
C ARG A 244 12.61 -16.87 9.51
N ILE A 245 13.31 -17.79 10.16
CA ILE A 245 13.26 -17.90 11.65
C ILE A 245 14.46 -17.19 12.30
N THR A 246 14.67 -15.94 11.90
CA THR A 246 15.70 -15.04 12.44
C THR A 246 15.07 -13.81 13.07
N GLN A 247 15.81 -13.15 13.97
CA GLN A 247 15.38 -11.94 14.70
C GLN A 247 15.67 -10.63 13.93
N GLY A 248 16.14 -10.72 12.69
CA GLY A 248 16.57 -9.57 11.91
C GLY A 248 17.82 -8.87 12.42
N VAL A 249 18.16 -7.75 11.79
CA VAL A 249 19.17 -6.78 12.24
C VAL A 249 18.48 -5.54 12.82
N THR A 250 19.23 -4.71 13.53
CA THR A 250 18.71 -3.42 13.99
C THR A 250 18.65 -2.45 12.82
N ILE A 251 17.45 -1.98 12.48
CA ILE A 251 17.21 -0.96 11.46
C ILE A 251 16.98 0.39 12.15
N PHE A 252 16.17 0.40 13.20
CA PHE A 252 15.84 1.57 14.00
C PHE A 252 16.00 1.25 15.49
N LYS A 253 16.37 2.24 16.30
CA LYS A 253 16.38 2.14 17.76
C LYS A 253 15.39 3.15 18.33
N PRO A 254 14.17 2.74 18.70
CA PRO A 254 13.23 3.63 19.37
C PRO A 254 13.82 4.18 20.67
N ARG A 255 13.38 5.38 21.06
CA ARG A 255 13.68 5.93 22.39
C ARG A 255 12.99 5.08 23.46
N ALA A 256 13.44 5.20 24.71
CA ALA A 256 12.78 4.52 25.82
C ALA A 256 11.29 4.87 25.87
N GLY A 257 10.42 3.85 25.89
CA GLY A 257 8.96 4.02 25.87
C GLY A 257 8.35 4.29 24.50
N ASP A 258 9.13 4.32 23.42
CA ASP A 258 8.65 4.46 22.04
C ASP A 258 8.70 3.10 21.31
N SER A 259 7.92 2.96 20.25
CA SER A 259 7.93 1.76 19.42
C SER A 259 7.62 2.08 17.97
N VAL A 260 8.09 1.23 17.04
CA VAL A 260 7.73 1.35 15.62
C VAL A 260 6.24 1.06 15.47
N SER A 261 5.54 1.98 14.80
CA SER A 261 4.12 1.87 14.50
C SER A 261 3.84 1.32 13.11
N SER A 262 4.62 1.73 12.10
CA SER A 262 4.38 1.37 10.70
C SER A 262 5.63 1.56 9.84
N ILE A 263 5.63 0.93 8.67
CA ILE A 263 6.60 1.18 7.60
C ILE A 263 5.92 1.75 6.36
N ALA A 264 6.68 2.44 5.51
CA ALA A 264 6.26 2.80 4.16
C ALA A 264 7.43 2.60 3.22
N CYS A 265 7.24 1.77 2.19
CA CYS A 265 8.23 1.43 1.19
C CYS A 265 7.96 2.20 -0.09
N VAL A 266 8.97 2.92 -0.58
CA VAL A 266 8.86 3.87 -1.70
C VAL A 266 9.90 3.50 -2.76
N GLY A 267 9.49 3.47 -4.03
CA GLY A 267 10.37 3.28 -5.18
C GLY A 267 10.94 4.57 -5.76
N ASP A 268 11.89 4.46 -6.67
CA ASP A 268 12.25 5.59 -7.52
C ASP A 268 11.07 5.94 -8.41
N PHE A 269 10.85 7.24 -8.57
CA PHE A 269 9.89 7.76 -9.51
C PHE A 269 10.62 8.05 -10.82
N GLU A 270 10.39 7.22 -11.85
CA GLU A 270 10.69 7.63 -13.23
C GLU A 270 9.67 8.70 -13.61
N ILE A 271 10.08 9.97 -13.53
CA ILE A 271 9.35 11.07 -14.16
C ILE A 271 9.86 11.10 -15.60
N ASP A 272 9.06 10.61 -16.54
CA ASP A 272 9.32 10.85 -17.95
C ASP A 272 9.20 12.37 -18.18
N ASP A 273 10.33 13.07 -18.24
CA ASP A 273 10.42 14.48 -18.63
C ASP A 273 10.12 14.62 -20.14
N ASP A 274 8.86 14.40 -20.53
CA ASP A 274 8.41 14.39 -21.92
C ASP A 274 7.83 15.75 -22.34
N ASP A 275 8.45 16.86 -21.92
CA ASP A 275 7.94 18.21 -22.20
C ASP A 275 9.04 19.25 -22.49
N ASP A 276 9.98 18.92 -23.38
CA ASP A 276 10.98 19.89 -23.87
C ASP A 276 11.16 19.94 -25.39
N GLN A 277 10.10 19.62 -26.17
CA GLN A 277 10.08 19.94 -27.60
C GLN A 277 8.68 20.31 -28.11
N LYS A 278 8.33 21.60 -28.05
CA LYS A 278 7.53 22.33 -29.07
C LYS A 278 7.29 23.78 -28.68
N GLN A 279 8.23 24.68 -29.03
CA GLN A 279 7.89 26.02 -29.54
C GLN A 279 9.16 26.74 -30.03
N THR A 280 9.43 26.64 -31.32
CA THR A 280 9.69 27.81 -32.17
C THR A 280 9.64 27.34 -33.62
N ASP A 281 8.47 27.41 -34.22
CA ASP A 281 8.30 27.82 -35.61
C ASP A 281 6.81 27.92 -35.91
N ALA A 282 6.30 29.16 -35.98
CA ALA A 282 5.75 29.71 -37.22
C ALA A 282 4.92 30.99 -36.98
N LYS A 283 5.19 31.98 -37.85
CA LYS A 283 4.34 33.08 -38.35
C LYS A 283 4.35 34.41 -37.60
N ALA A 284 5.14 35.32 -38.17
CA ALA A 284 4.61 36.63 -38.55
C ALA A 284 5.07 36.98 -39.97
N SER A 285 4.23 36.70 -40.97
CA SER A 285 4.29 37.34 -42.28
C SER A 285 3.06 38.22 -42.48
N GLY A 286 3.26 39.46 -42.94
CA GLY A 286 2.27 40.13 -43.81
C GLY A 286 1.73 41.51 -43.39
N ASN A 287 2.49 42.55 -43.79
CA ASN A 287 2.04 43.79 -44.45
C ASN A 287 1.16 44.86 -43.76
N GLY A 288 1.74 46.06 -43.66
CA GLY A 288 1.08 47.37 -43.67
C GLY A 288 2.03 48.47 -44.14
N LYS A 289 1.65 49.23 -45.19
CA LYS A 289 2.48 50.17 -45.98
C LYS A 289 2.85 51.50 -45.26
N LYS A 290 4.07 51.98 -45.58
CA LYS A 290 4.65 53.36 -45.71
C LYS A 290 3.76 54.61 -45.48
N PRO A 291 4.37 55.73 -45.03
CA PRO A 291 4.89 56.76 -45.96
C PRO A 291 6.30 57.28 -45.60
N LYS A 292 7.26 57.28 -46.53
CA LYS A 292 7.81 58.48 -47.21
C LYS A 292 7.73 59.79 -46.41
N ASN A 293 8.90 60.26 -45.95
CA ASN A 293 9.21 61.69 -45.87
C ASN A 293 10.69 61.90 -46.26
N LYS A 294 10.93 62.74 -47.28
CA LYS A 294 12.23 63.37 -47.55
C LYS A 294 11.91 64.74 -48.15
N LYS A 295 12.10 65.79 -47.34
CA LYS A 295 11.97 67.22 -47.66
C LYS A 295 10.58 67.68 -48.14
#